data_AF-A0A1H0W776-F1
#
_entry.id   AF-A0A1H0W776-F1
#
_cell.length_a   1.000
_cell.length_b   1.000
_cell.length_c   1.000
_cell.angle_alpha   90.00
_cell.angle_beta   90.00
_cell.angle_gamma   90.00
#
_symmetry.space_group_name_H-M   'P 1'
#
loop_
_entity.id
_entity.type
_entity.pdbx_description
1 polymer ?
#
loop_
_entity_poly.entity_id
_entity_poly.type
_entity_poly.pdbx_seq_one_letter_code
_entity_poly.pdbx_strand_id
1 'polypeptide(L)'
;MTQSDEILLLPAVAESVLQAEQAVANAQSNDLEGLLEEAEQAVYFAQQQVQNYQTSDVQELKQLEKLQQQVQQAFQKLQTENQQLLQAQQKVQTESQHLYQAQQQVNQEQQDVQKAQQELQQAQAAAMDFQDHRNQ
;
A
#
# COMPACT_ATOMS: atom_id res chain seq x y z
N MET A 1 7.74 47.05 -35.94
CA MET A 1 6.80 46.25 -35.13
C MET A 1 6.57 44.96 -35.88
N THR A 2 7.33 43.92 -35.57
CA THR A 2 7.14 42.59 -36.14
C THR A 2 6.48 41.75 -35.05
N GLN A 3 5.22 41.41 -35.29
CA GLN A 3 4.42 40.53 -34.42
C GLN A 3 5.16 39.21 -34.24
N SER A 4 5.55 38.94 -33.00
CA SER A 4 5.93 37.63 -32.52
C SER A 4 4.66 36.78 -32.47
N ASP A 5 4.39 36.02 -33.53
CA ASP A 5 3.48 34.88 -33.46
C ASP A 5 4.23 33.74 -32.76
N GLU A 6 4.35 33.87 -31.44
CA GLU A 6 4.57 32.80 -30.49
C GLU A 6 3.38 31.84 -30.58
N ILE A 7 3.40 30.92 -31.55
CA ILE A 7 2.50 29.77 -31.54
C ILE A 7 3.07 28.76 -30.53
N LEU A 8 2.74 29.00 -29.27
CA LEU A 8 2.76 28.04 -28.18
C LEU A 8 1.91 26.81 -28.58
N LEU A 9 2.52 25.76 -29.13
CA LEU A 9 1.87 24.44 -29.29
C LEU A 9 2.34 23.38 -28.28
N LEU A 10 3.25 23.78 -27.38
CA LEU A 10 3.59 23.06 -26.15
C LEU A 10 2.42 22.77 -25.18
N PRO A 11 1.30 23.52 -25.09
CA PRO A 11 0.35 23.33 -23.99
C PRO A 11 -0.26 21.92 -23.95
N ALA A 12 -0.81 21.42 -25.05
CA ALA A 12 -1.62 20.19 -25.01
C ALA A 12 -0.79 18.92 -24.71
N VAL A 13 0.44 18.84 -25.24
CA VAL A 13 1.35 17.72 -24.97
C VAL A 13 1.96 17.84 -23.58
N ALA A 14 2.34 19.06 -23.16
CA ALA A 14 2.83 19.28 -21.81
C ALA A 14 1.74 19.02 -20.75
N GLU A 15 0.49 19.34 -21.05
CA GLU A 15 -0.66 19.17 -20.16
C GLU A 15 -1.04 17.68 -20.03
N SER A 16 -0.93 16.90 -21.10
CA SER A 16 -1.14 15.45 -21.05
C SER A 16 -0.01 14.70 -20.36
N VAL A 17 1.25 15.13 -20.54
CA VAL A 17 2.38 14.61 -19.75
C VAL A 17 2.24 14.97 -18.27
N LEU A 18 1.85 16.21 -17.96
CA LEU A 18 1.61 16.67 -16.60
C LEU A 18 0.48 15.88 -15.93
N GLN A 19 -0.62 15.61 -16.63
CA GLN A 19 -1.70 14.75 -16.14
C GLN A 19 -1.21 13.34 -15.84
N ALA A 20 -0.38 12.74 -16.70
CA ALA A 20 0.20 11.43 -16.44
C ALA A 20 1.12 11.43 -15.21
N GLU A 21 1.94 12.46 -15.04
CA GLU A 21 2.78 12.63 -13.84
C GLU A 21 1.93 12.79 -12.57
N GLN A 22 0.82 13.53 -12.65
CA GLN A 22 -0.05 13.78 -11.52
C GLN A 22 -0.89 12.54 -11.14
N ALA A 23 -1.35 11.76 -12.12
CA ALA A 23 -1.98 10.46 -11.88
C ALA A 23 -1.02 9.48 -11.20
N VAL A 24 0.24 9.44 -11.67
CA VAL A 24 1.30 8.63 -11.04
C VAL A 24 1.60 9.09 -9.60
N ALA A 25 1.57 10.39 -9.33
CA ALA A 25 1.75 10.93 -7.98
C ALA A 25 0.56 10.62 -7.04
N ASN A 26 -0.67 10.65 -7.55
CA ASN A 26 -1.89 10.44 -6.77
C ASN A 26 -2.16 8.97 -6.43
N ALA A 27 -1.55 8.02 -7.16
CA ALA A 27 -1.65 6.58 -6.92
C ALA A 27 -1.05 6.09 -5.58
N GLN A 28 -0.52 7.01 -4.76
CA GLN A 28 -0.06 6.75 -3.39
C GLN A 28 -1.19 6.71 -2.33
N SER A 29 -2.46 6.83 -2.72
CA SER A 29 -3.61 6.84 -1.79
C SER A 29 -4.36 5.49 -1.74
N ASN A 30 -5.20 5.29 -0.71
CA ASN A 30 -5.68 3.99 -0.21
C ASN A 30 -6.49 3.08 -1.18
N ASP A 31 -6.76 3.49 -2.41
CA ASP A 31 -7.43 2.67 -3.44
C ASP A 31 -6.47 2.38 -4.60
N LEU A 32 -5.50 1.51 -4.32
CA LEU A 32 -4.33 1.27 -5.17
C LEU A 32 -4.64 0.59 -6.50
N GLU A 33 -5.69 -0.22 -6.60
CA GLU A 33 -6.05 -0.89 -7.85
C GLU A 33 -6.72 0.08 -8.82
N GLY A 34 -7.71 0.86 -8.37
CA GLY A 34 -8.37 1.86 -9.22
C GLY A 34 -7.42 2.96 -9.69
N LEU A 35 -6.50 3.39 -8.82
CA LEU A 35 -5.53 4.44 -9.16
C LEU A 35 -4.42 3.96 -10.10
N LEU A 36 -4.01 2.69 -10.02
CA LEU A 36 -3.03 2.14 -10.95
C LEU A 36 -3.62 2.04 -12.36
N GLU A 37 -4.90 1.67 -12.47
CA GLU A 37 -5.63 1.63 -13.73
C GLU A 37 -5.78 3.04 -14.34
N GLU A 38 -6.06 4.05 -13.52
CA GLU A 38 -6.10 5.46 -13.95
C GLU A 38 -4.72 5.93 -14.44
N ALA A 39 -3.65 5.63 -13.70
CA ALA A 39 -2.29 5.96 -14.10
C ALA A 39 -1.89 5.25 -15.39
N GLU A 40 -2.30 3.99 -15.59
CA GLU A 40 -2.05 3.25 -16.83
C GLU A 40 -2.75 3.89 -18.02
N GLN A 41 -4.02 4.28 -17.87
CA GLN A 41 -4.76 4.98 -18.90
C GLN A 41 -4.12 6.33 -19.22
N ALA A 42 -3.75 7.12 -18.22
CA ALA A 42 -3.11 8.42 -18.40
C ALA A 42 -1.77 8.30 -19.17
N VAL A 43 -0.94 7.31 -18.80
CA VAL A 43 0.31 7.01 -19.51
C VAL A 43 0.06 6.58 -20.95
N TYR A 44 -0.94 5.74 -21.18
CA TYR A 44 -1.35 5.31 -22.52
C TYR A 44 -1.79 6.50 -23.39
N PHE A 45 -2.62 7.39 -22.86
CA PHE A 45 -3.05 8.61 -23.57
C PHE A 45 -1.89 9.54 -23.87
N ALA A 46 -0.99 9.76 -22.91
CA ALA A 46 0.19 10.59 -23.11
C ALA A 46 1.10 10.01 -24.22
N GLN A 47 1.29 8.69 -24.25
CA GLN A 47 2.06 8.03 -25.32
C GLN A 47 1.44 8.18 -26.70
N GLN A 48 0.10 8.05 -26.79
CA GLN A 48 -0.62 8.25 -28.04
C GLN A 48 -0.52 9.69 -28.55
N GLN A 49 -0.63 10.69 -27.66
CA GLN A 49 -0.49 12.09 -28.06
C GLN A 49 0.94 12.41 -28.54
N VAL A 50 1.94 11.88 -27.84
CA VAL A 50 3.35 12.03 -28.24
C VAL A 50 3.64 11.37 -29.59
N GLN A 51 3.10 10.17 -29.87
CA GLN A 51 3.29 9.51 -31.17
C GLN A 51 2.67 10.28 -32.34
N ASN A 52 1.55 10.96 -32.10
CA ASN A 52 0.85 11.73 -33.11
C ASN A 52 1.39 13.16 -33.27
N TYR A 53 2.31 13.58 -32.39
CA TYR A 53 2.93 14.90 -32.46
C TYR A 53 3.95 14.97 -33.61
N GLN A 54 3.75 15.91 -34.53
CA GLN A 54 4.68 16.19 -35.63
C GLN A 54 5.31 17.56 -35.42
N THR A 55 6.61 17.58 -35.14
CA THR A 55 7.42 18.81 -35.10
C THR A 55 8.59 18.71 -36.06
N SER A 56 8.97 19.85 -36.63
CA SER A 56 10.17 19.98 -37.47
C SER A 56 11.41 20.40 -36.65
N ASP A 57 11.24 20.71 -35.37
CA ASP A 57 12.31 21.10 -34.47
C ASP A 57 12.96 19.87 -33.81
N VAL A 58 14.25 19.66 -34.08
CA VAL A 58 15.04 18.55 -33.55
C VAL A 58 15.23 18.65 -32.03
N GLN A 59 15.26 19.85 -31.45
CA GLN A 59 15.36 20.00 -30.00
C GLN A 59 14.06 19.62 -29.29
N GLU A 60 12.93 20.01 -29.87
CA GLU A 60 11.60 19.67 -29.34
C GLU A 60 11.35 18.16 -29.41
N LEU A 61 11.71 17.50 -30.53
CA LEU A 61 11.70 16.04 -30.66
C LEU A 61 12.50 15.33 -29.56
N LYS A 62 13.73 15.78 -29.29
CA LYS A 62 14.56 15.18 -28.22
C LYS A 62 13.97 15.37 -26.83
N GLN A 63 13.37 16.54 -26.58
CA GLN A 63 12.74 16.82 -25.29
C GLN A 63 11.50 15.94 -25.08
N LEU A 64 10.71 15.76 -26.14
CA LEU A 64 9.52 14.90 -26.18
C LEU A 64 9.88 13.43 -25.89
N GLU A 65 10.90 12.89 -26.57
CA GLU A 65 11.41 11.53 -26.34
C GLU A 65 11.86 11.33 -24.88
N LYS A 66 12.56 12.33 -24.32
CA LYS A 66 13.00 12.30 -22.93
C LYS A 66 11.83 12.25 -21.95
N LEU A 67 10.82 13.10 -22.13
CA LEU A 67 9.63 13.13 -21.28
C LEU A 67 8.86 11.80 -21.37
N GLN A 68 8.72 11.25 -22.57
CA GLN A 68 8.07 9.94 -22.76
C GLN A 68 8.81 8.83 -21.99
N GLN A 69 10.14 8.82 -22.06
CA GLN A 69 10.95 7.85 -21.33
C GLN A 69 10.82 8.01 -19.81
N GLN A 70 10.79 9.26 -19.32
CA GLN A 70 10.63 9.57 -17.89
C GLN A 70 9.27 9.10 -17.36
N VAL A 71 8.18 9.38 -18.09
CA VAL A 71 6.83 8.93 -17.72
C VAL A 71 6.78 7.39 -17.67
N GLN A 72 7.36 6.71 -18.65
CA GLN A 72 7.37 5.25 -18.69
C GLN A 72 8.17 4.63 -17.53
N GLN A 73 9.31 5.23 -17.18
CA GLN A 73 10.11 4.82 -16.01
C GLN A 73 9.37 5.05 -14.70
N ALA A 74 8.72 6.21 -14.55
CA ALA A 74 7.94 6.54 -13.36
C ALA A 74 6.78 5.56 -13.17
N PHE A 75 6.08 5.21 -14.25
CA PHE A 75 5.00 4.24 -14.21
C PHE A 75 5.48 2.82 -13.85
N GLN A 76 6.60 2.35 -14.41
CA GLN A 76 7.18 1.05 -14.02
C GLN A 76 7.57 1.02 -12.54
N LYS A 77 8.11 2.13 -12.02
CA LYS A 77 8.45 2.27 -10.60
C LYS A 77 7.19 2.19 -9.74
N LEU A 78 6.13 2.91 -10.15
CA LEU A 78 4.84 2.87 -9.47
C LEU A 78 4.24 1.45 -9.43
N GLN A 79 4.26 0.71 -10.54
CA GLN A 79 3.80 -0.69 -10.58
C GLN A 79 4.56 -1.58 -9.59
N THR A 80 5.87 -1.39 -9.51
CA THR A 80 6.73 -2.16 -8.59
C THR A 80 6.41 -1.83 -7.13
N GLU A 81 6.29 -0.54 -6.80
CA GLU A 81 5.95 -0.06 -5.46
C GLU A 81 4.55 -0.54 -5.03
N ASN A 82 3.57 -0.52 -5.94
CA ASN A 82 2.23 -1.03 -5.67
C ASN A 82 2.25 -2.54 -5.37
N GLN A 83 2.99 -3.33 -6.15
CA GLN A 83 3.12 -4.76 -5.89
C GLN A 83 3.78 -5.06 -4.54
N GLN A 84 4.79 -4.27 -4.15
CA GLN A 84 5.41 -4.37 -2.83
C GLN A 84 4.43 -4.01 -1.71
N LEU A 85 3.61 -2.98 -1.91
CA LEU A 85 2.61 -2.55 -0.95
C LEU A 85 1.52 -3.62 -0.76
N LEU A 86 1.04 -4.24 -1.83
CA LEU A 86 0.07 -5.34 -1.75
C LEU A 86 0.63 -6.53 -0.95
N GLN A 87 1.89 -6.89 -1.18
CA GLN A 87 2.56 -7.93 -0.40
C GLN A 87 2.69 -7.55 1.09
N ALA A 88 2.98 -6.30 1.39
CA ALA A 88 3.06 -5.81 2.76
C ALA A 88 1.69 -5.86 3.46
N GLN A 89 0.61 -5.47 2.76
CA GLN A 89 -0.76 -5.55 3.27
C GLN A 89 -1.17 -6.99 3.59
N GLN A 90 -0.87 -7.94 2.71
CA GLN A 90 -1.14 -9.36 2.95
C GLN A 90 -0.41 -9.86 4.20
N LYS A 91 0.87 -9.50 4.37
CA LYS A 91 1.64 -9.85 5.58
C LYS A 91 0.99 -9.28 6.84
N VAL A 92 0.59 -8.01 6.83
CA VAL A 92 -0.09 -7.38 7.97
C VAL A 92 -1.39 -8.12 8.30
N GLN A 93 -2.17 -8.52 7.29
CA GLN A 93 -3.40 -9.28 7.50
C GLN A 93 -3.13 -10.64 8.14
N THR A 94 -2.12 -11.38 7.66
CA THR A 94 -1.70 -12.66 8.24
C THR A 94 -1.24 -12.52 9.69
N GLU A 95 -0.36 -11.55 9.97
CA GLU A 95 0.15 -11.32 11.34
C GLU A 95 -0.96 -10.87 12.29
N SER A 96 -1.94 -10.11 11.80
CA SER A 96 -3.12 -9.73 12.58
C SER A 96 -3.98 -10.94 12.96
N GLN A 97 -4.13 -11.92 12.06
CA GLN A 97 -4.83 -13.17 12.35
C GLN A 97 -4.07 -14.02 13.38
N HIS A 98 -2.74 -14.14 13.24
CA HIS A 98 -1.90 -14.84 14.21
C HIS A 98 -1.99 -14.19 15.59
N LEU A 99 -1.93 -12.85 15.67
CA LEU A 99 -2.08 -12.12 16.92
C LEU A 99 -3.43 -12.40 17.58
N TYR A 100 -4.52 -12.40 16.80
CA TYR A 100 -5.84 -12.74 17.31
C TYR A 100 -5.89 -14.16 17.89
N GLN A 101 -5.30 -15.14 17.20
CA GLN A 101 -5.23 -16.53 17.69
C GLN A 101 -4.41 -16.64 18.98
N ALA A 102 -3.26 -15.99 19.04
CA ALA A 102 -2.42 -15.95 20.24
C ALA A 102 -3.18 -15.32 21.43
N GLN A 103 -3.96 -14.25 21.19
CA GLN A 103 -4.78 -13.63 22.22
C GLN A 103 -5.86 -14.59 22.76
N GLN A 104 -6.48 -15.39 21.89
CA GLN A 104 -7.44 -16.42 22.32
C GLN A 104 -6.76 -17.50 23.18
N GLN A 105 -5.56 -17.94 22.81
CA GLN A 105 -4.79 -18.92 23.59
C GLN A 105 -4.45 -18.39 24.97
N VAL A 106 -3.94 -17.15 25.07
CA VAL A 106 -3.65 -16.51 26.36
C VAL A 106 -4.90 -16.42 27.24
N ASN A 107 -6.06 -16.09 26.66
CA ASN A 107 -7.31 -16.03 27.41
C ASN A 107 -7.71 -17.41 27.96
N GLN A 108 -7.51 -18.48 27.18
CA GLN A 108 -7.77 -19.85 27.63
C GLN A 108 -6.82 -20.24 28.76
N GLU A 109 -5.52 -20.00 28.60
CA GLU A 109 -4.53 -20.31 29.64
C GLU A 109 -4.82 -19.55 30.93
N GLN A 110 -5.28 -18.30 30.85
CA GLN A 110 -5.70 -17.55 32.04
C GLN A 110 -6.88 -18.20 32.77
N GLN A 111 -7.87 -18.73 32.03
CA GLN A 111 -8.99 -19.47 32.64
C GLN A 111 -8.50 -20.77 33.29
N ASP A 112 -7.61 -21.50 32.63
CA ASP A 112 -7.05 -22.75 33.14
C ASP A 112 -6.26 -22.50 34.43
N VAL A 113 -5.45 -21.43 34.48
CA VAL A 113 -4.73 -21.01 35.69
C VAL A 113 -5.70 -20.66 36.82
N GLN A 114 -6.77 -19.92 36.54
CA GLN A 114 -7.78 -19.59 37.57
C GLN A 114 -8.44 -20.85 38.14
N LYS A 115 -8.76 -21.82 37.28
CA LYS A 115 -9.33 -23.09 37.71
C LYS A 115 -8.35 -23.89 38.57
N ALA A 116 -7.10 -24.00 38.15
CA ALA A 116 -6.06 -24.69 38.92
C ALA A 116 -5.82 -24.03 40.29
N GLN A 117 -5.90 -22.70 40.38
CA GLN A 117 -5.82 -21.98 41.65
C GLN A 117 -6.99 -22.32 42.58
N GLN A 118 -8.21 -22.42 42.06
CA GLN A 118 -9.38 -22.83 42.85
C GLN A 118 -9.24 -24.26 43.36
N GLU A 119 -8.81 -25.19 42.49
CA GLU A 119 -8.59 -26.59 42.87
C GLU A 119 -7.50 -26.71 43.95
N LEU A 120 -6.42 -25.93 43.84
CA LEU A 120 -5.36 -25.88 44.84
C LEU A 120 -5.89 -25.38 46.20
N GLN A 121 -6.69 -24.31 46.21
CA GLN A 121 -7.29 -23.78 47.44
C GLN A 121 -8.22 -24.81 48.10
N GLN A 122 -9.03 -25.51 47.32
CA GLN A 122 -9.90 -26.58 47.83
C GLN A 122 -9.10 -27.74 48.42
N ALA A 123 -8.03 -28.17 47.74
CA ALA A 123 -7.16 -29.24 48.23
C ALA A 123 -6.44 -28.83 49.53
N GLN A 124 -5.98 -27.58 49.62
CA GLN A 124 -5.39 -27.04 50.84
C GLN A 124 -6.38 -27.02 52.01
N ALA A 125 -7.61 -26.56 51.78
CA ALA A 125 -8.66 -26.55 52.79
C ALA A 125 -8.97 -27.97 53.30
N ALA A 126 -9.16 -28.93 52.40
CA ALA A 126 -9.40 -30.33 52.76
C ALA A 126 -8.24 -30.96 53.55
N ALA A 127 -6.99 -30.61 53.21
CA ALA A 127 -5.82 -31.08 53.94
C ALA A 127 -5.74 -30.51 55.37
N MET A 128 -6.07 -29.23 55.55
CA MET A 128 -6.14 -28.61 56.87
C MET A 128 -7.23 -29.24 57.73
N ASP A 129 -8.43 -29.41 57.19
CA ASP A 129 -9.53 -30.09 57.89
C ASP A 129 -9.10 -31.50 58.33
N PHE A 130 -8.43 -32.26 57.46
CA PHE A 130 -7.96 -33.60 57.80
C PHE A 130 -6.90 -33.59 58.91
N GLN A 131 -6.00 -32.60 58.93
CA GLN A 131 -5.00 -32.45 60.00
C GLN A 131 -5.66 -32.10 61.35
N ASP A 132 -6.62 -31.19 61.36
CA ASP A 132 -7.30 -30.75 62.58
C ASP A 132 -8.13 -31.88 63.20
N HIS A 133 -8.76 -32.73 62.40
CA HIS A 133 -9.49 -33.91 62.88
C HIS A 133 -8.57 -35.05 63.36
N ARG A 134 -7.29 -35.06 62.95
CA ARG A 134 -6.32 -36.08 63.40
C ARG A 134 -5.66 -35.73 64.73
N ASN A 135 -5.70 -34.46 65.13
CA ASN A 135 -5.03 -33.91 66.31
C ASN A 135 -5.99 -33.68 67.50
N GLN A 136 -7.27 -34.07 67.37
CA GLN A 136 -8.28 -34.09 68.43
C GLN A 136 -8.49 -35.51 68.94
#